data_AF-F9Q135-F1
#
_entry.id   AF-F9Q135-F1
#
_cell.length_a   1.000
_cell.length_b   1.000
_cell.length_c   1.000
_cell.angle_alpha   90.00
_cell.angle_beta   90.00
_cell.angle_gamma   90.00
#
_symmetry.space_group_name_H-M   'P 1'
#
loop_
_entity.id
_entity.type
_entity.pdbx_description
1 polymer ?
#
loop_
_entity_poly.entity_id
_entity_poly.type
_entity_poly.pdbx_seq_one_letter_code
_entity_poly.pdbx_strand_id
1 'polypeptide(L)'
;MIEDIRQTILTSDFIFILILLGFILVVTLLLLENRRDNIRLKEINQKVKDLIAGDYSQVLDLQGSTEITNITNNLNDLSEVIRLTQENLEQESKRLHSILSYMTDGVLATNRRGQITMINDMAKNS
;
A
#
# COMPACT_ATOMS: atom_id res chain seq x y z
N MET A 1 -18.26 -49.72 -36.09
CA MET A 1 -17.95 -49.28 -34.70
C MET A 1 -17.10 -48.01 -34.67
N ILE A 2 -15.91 -47.96 -35.27
CA ILE A 2 -15.11 -46.72 -35.33
C ILE A 2 -15.67 -45.72 -36.35
N GLU A 3 -16.17 -46.18 -37.51
CA GLU A 3 -16.89 -45.32 -38.48
C GLU A 3 -18.14 -44.65 -37.87
N ASP A 4 -18.93 -45.38 -37.08
CA ASP A 4 -20.19 -44.87 -36.49
C ASP A 4 -19.91 -43.77 -35.44
N ILE A 5 -18.83 -43.94 -34.67
CA ILE A 5 -18.35 -42.93 -33.72
C ILE A 5 -17.89 -41.68 -34.49
N ARG A 6 -17.18 -41.84 -35.62
CA ARG A 6 -16.77 -40.70 -36.46
C ARG A 6 -17.96 -39.97 -37.06
N GLN A 7 -18.99 -40.67 -37.52
CA GLN A 7 -20.17 -40.05 -38.11
C GLN A 7 -20.97 -39.24 -37.08
N THR A 8 -21.07 -39.76 -35.84
CA THR A 8 -21.71 -39.06 -34.71
C THR A 8 -20.91 -37.82 -34.30
N ILE A 9 -19.58 -37.89 -34.27
CA ILE A 9 -18.69 -36.76 -33.92
C ILE A 9 -18.68 -35.68 -35.02
N LEU A 10 -18.83 -36.07 -36.29
CA LEU A 10 -18.84 -35.14 -37.43
C LEU A 10 -20.21 -34.52 -37.72
N THR A 11 -21.22 -34.81 -36.91
CA THR A 11 -22.53 -34.17 -37.03
C THR A 11 -22.43 -32.71 -36.54
N SER A 12 -22.99 -31.78 -37.31
CA SER A 12 -22.90 -30.33 -37.03
C SER A 12 -23.37 -29.97 -35.62
N ASP A 13 -24.39 -30.66 -35.11
CA ASP A 13 -24.95 -30.43 -33.77
C ASP A 13 -23.97 -30.80 -32.65
N PHE A 14 -23.22 -31.89 -32.82
CA PHE A 14 -22.23 -32.34 -31.85
C PHE A 14 -21.06 -31.35 -31.77
N ILE A 15 -20.57 -30.87 -32.91
CA ILE A 15 -19.51 -29.85 -33.00
C ILE A 15 -19.96 -28.54 -32.35
N PHE A 16 -21.22 -28.12 -32.60
CA PHE A 16 -21.77 -26.90 -32.02
C PHE A 16 -21.81 -26.95 -30.49
N ILE A 17 -22.25 -28.06 -29.91
CA ILE A 17 -22.26 -28.27 -28.45
C ILE A 17 -20.83 -28.22 -27.88
N LEU A 18 -19.87 -28.83 -28.57
CA LEU A 18 -18.47 -28.87 -28.12
C LEU A 18 -17.83 -27.47 -28.11
N ILE A 19 -18.09 -26.67 -29.15
CA ILE A 19 -17.65 -25.26 -29.22
C ILE A 19 -18.30 -24.44 -28.12
N LEU A 20 -19.61 -24.60 -27.89
CA LEU A 20 -20.35 -23.86 -26.88
C LEU A 20 -19.84 -24.18 -25.46
N LEU A 21 -19.55 -25.44 -25.18
CA LEU A 21 -19.00 -25.88 -23.91
C LEU A 21 -17.56 -25.36 -23.70
N GLY A 22 -16.73 -25.37 -24.76
CA GLY A 22 -15.42 -24.75 -24.76
C GLY A 22 -15.47 -23.24 -24.52
N PHE A 23 -16.44 -22.54 -25.14
CA PHE A 23 -16.64 -21.11 -24.96
C PHE A 23 -17.03 -20.77 -23.51
N ILE A 24 -17.96 -21.52 -22.91
CA ILE A 24 -18.34 -21.35 -21.50
C ILE A 24 -17.13 -21.54 -20.59
N LEU A 25 -16.29 -22.54 -20.87
CA LEU A 25 -15.08 -22.81 -20.08
C LEU A 25 -14.10 -21.63 -20.15
N VAL A 26 -13.83 -21.10 -21.34
CA VAL A 26 -12.96 -19.93 -21.53
C VAL A 26 -13.50 -18.70 -20.80
N VAL A 27 -14.80 -18.40 -20.95
CA VAL A 27 -15.44 -17.28 -20.26
C VAL A 27 -15.35 -17.43 -18.74
N THR A 28 -15.56 -18.64 -18.23
CA THR A 28 -15.48 -18.92 -16.78
C THR A 28 -14.06 -18.70 -16.25
N LEU A 29 -13.03 -19.15 -16.98
CA LEU A 29 -11.63 -18.92 -16.58
C LEU A 29 -11.27 -17.43 -16.58
N LEU A 30 -11.67 -16.67 -17.61
CA LEU A 30 -11.43 -15.23 -17.69
C LEU A 30 -12.09 -14.47 -16.53
N LEU A 31 -13.30 -14.85 -16.13
CA LEU A 31 -13.98 -14.24 -14.99
C LEU A 31 -13.28 -14.55 -13.67
N LEU A 32 -12.75 -15.77 -13.49
CA LEU A 32 -12.03 -16.16 -12.27
C LEU A 32 -10.72 -15.38 -12.10
N GLU A 33 -9.97 -15.20 -13.19
CA GLU A 33 -8.72 -14.44 -13.18
C GLU A 33 -8.96 -12.97 -12.80
N ASN A 34 -9.95 -12.32 -13.42
CA ASN A 34 -10.30 -10.94 -13.12
C ASN A 34 -10.72 -10.74 -11.65
N ARG A 35 -11.36 -11.73 -11.01
CA ARG A 35 -11.76 -11.62 -9.59
C ARG A 35 -10.55 -11.56 -8.65
N ARG A 36 -9.47 -12.28 -8.96
CA ARG A 36 -8.26 -12.32 -8.11
C ARG A 36 -7.55 -10.96 -8.10
N ASP A 37 -7.41 -10.34 -9.25
CA ASP A 37 -6.72 -9.04 -9.35
C ASP A 37 -7.52 -7.92 -8.69
N ASN A 38 -8.85 -7.95 -8.79
CA ASN A 38 -9.70 -7.00 -8.09
C ASN A 38 -9.57 -7.06 -6.56
N ILE A 39 -9.33 -8.25 -5.98
CA ILE A 39 -9.11 -8.39 -4.53
C ILE A 39 -7.76 -7.75 -4.16
N ARG A 40 -6.70 -8.06 -4.90
CA ARG A 40 -5.35 -7.50 -4.66
C ARG A 40 -5.32 -5.97 -4.80
N LEU A 41 -6.04 -5.43 -5.78
CA LEU A 41 -6.16 -3.97 -5.95
C LEU A 41 -6.84 -3.30 -4.75
N LYS A 42 -7.80 -3.96 -4.10
CA LYS A 42 -8.40 -3.43 -2.87
C LYS A 42 -7.41 -3.41 -1.71
N GLU A 43 -6.57 -4.43 -1.58
CA GLU A 43 -5.53 -4.48 -0.55
C GLU A 43 -4.47 -3.39 -0.75
N ILE A 44 -4.01 -3.19 -1.99
CA ILE A 44 -3.12 -2.06 -2.32
C ILE A 44 -3.78 -0.72 -1.97
N ASN A 45 -5.06 -0.55 -2.33
CA ASN A 45 -5.79 0.68 -2.00
C ASN A 45 -5.90 0.91 -0.50
N GLN A 46 -6.11 -0.15 0.28
CA GLN A 46 -6.17 -0.07 1.73
C GLN A 46 -4.81 0.33 2.31
N LYS A 47 -3.72 -0.30 1.85
CA LYS A 47 -2.35 0.05 2.26
C LYS A 47 -2.07 1.54 2.00
N VAL A 48 -2.46 2.06 0.84
CA VAL A 48 -2.32 3.49 0.51
C VAL A 48 -3.14 4.38 1.46
N LYS A 49 -4.36 3.98 1.84
CA LYS A 49 -5.15 4.73 2.84
C LYS A 49 -4.48 4.76 4.20
N ASP A 50 -3.91 3.64 4.62
CA ASP A 50 -3.20 3.52 5.89
C ASP A 50 -1.94 4.42 5.90
N LEU A 51 -1.18 4.43 4.80
CA LEU A 51 -0.07 5.37 4.56
C LEU A 51 -0.51 6.84 4.67
N ILE A 52 -1.65 7.21 4.07
CA ILE A 52 -2.20 8.57 4.15
C ILE A 52 -2.62 8.91 5.60
N ALA A 53 -3.12 7.93 6.35
CA ALA A 53 -3.47 8.08 7.76
C ALA A 53 -2.24 8.14 8.69
N GLY A 54 -1.04 7.91 8.17
CA GLY A 54 0.20 7.91 8.94
C GLY A 54 0.58 6.55 9.54
N ASP A 55 -0.12 5.47 9.18
CA ASP A 55 0.26 4.11 9.56
C ASP A 55 1.21 3.50 8.54
N TYR A 56 2.50 3.52 8.88
CA TYR A 56 3.58 2.98 8.06
C TYR A 56 4.01 1.55 8.45
N SER A 57 3.35 0.94 9.43
CA SER A 57 3.82 -0.30 10.07
C SER A 57 3.53 -1.56 9.26
N GLN A 58 2.46 -1.54 8.47
CA GLN A 58 2.01 -2.73 7.73
C GLN A 58 2.89 -3.02 6.52
N VAL A 59 3.31 -4.27 6.34
CA VAL A 59 4.00 -4.73 5.12
C VAL A 59 3.02 -5.56 4.30
N LEU A 60 2.89 -5.23 3.02
CA LEU A 60 2.01 -5.95 2.12
C LEU A 60 2.82 -7.02 1.37
N ASP A 61 2.46 -8.29 1.52
CA ASP A 61 3.07 -9.41 0.77
C ASP A 61 2.07 -9.94 -0.25
N LEU A 62 2.06 -9.32 -1.43
CA LEU A 62 1.19 -9.70 -2.54
C LEU A 62 2.00 -10.25 -3.70
N GLN A 63 1.78 -11.52 -4.01
CA GLN A 63 2.30 -12.16 -5.22
C GLN A 63 1.19 -12.18 -6.27
N GLY A 64 1.41 -11.53 -7.40
CA GLY A 64 0.43 -11.42 -8.48
C GLY A 64 1.06 -11.28 -9.85
N SER A 65 0.45 -10.48 -10.73
CA SER A 65 1.14 -10.07 -11.95
C SER A 65 2.44 -9.33 -11.58
N THR A 66 3.36 -9.24 -12.53
CA THR A 66 4.61 -8.51 -12.36
C THR A 66 4.36 -7.07 -11.91
N GLU A 67 3.33 -6.43 -12.46
CA GLU A 67 2.93 -5.06 -12.14
C GLU A 67 2.42 -4.93 -10.70
N ILE A 68 1.53 -5.84 -10.27
CA ILE A 68 0.99 -5.84 -8.89
C ILE A 68 2.11 -6.07 -7.87
N THR A 69 3.02 -7.00 -8.16
CA THR A 69 4.15 -7.33 -7.30
C THR A 69 5.11 -6.14 -7.20
N ASN A 70 5.44 -5.49 -8.32
CA ASN A 70 6.31 -4.32 -8.35
C ASN A 70 5.71 -3.13 -7.59
N ILE A 71 4.42 -2.85 -7.78
CA ILE A 71 3.73 -1.77 -7.06
C ILE A 71 3.73 -2.05 -5.55
N THR A 72 3.49 -3.30 -5.15
CA THR A 72 3.51 -3.70 -3.75
C THR A 72 4.88 -3.46 -3.12
N ASN A 73 5.96 -3.90 -3.77
CA ASN A 73 7.32 -3.69 -3.27
C ASN A 73 7.67 -2.20 -3.17
N ASN A 74 7.38 -1.41 -4.21
CA ASN A 74 7.61 0.03 -4.21
C ASN A 74 6.86 0.76 -3.08
N LEU A 75 5.63 0.34 -2.78
CA LEU A 75 4.85 0.90 -1.67
C LEU A 75 5.41 0.52 -0.30
N ASN A 76 5.92 -0.69 -0.15
CA ASN A 76 6.59 -1.12 1.08
C ASN A 76 7.87 -0.32 1.31
N ASP A 77 8.71 -0.19 0.28
CA ASP A 77 9.95 0.60 0.35
C ASP A 77 9.63 2.07 0.68
N LEU A 78 8.61 2.64 0.05
CA LEU A 78 8.16 4.01 0.35
C LEU A 78 7.68 4.14 1.80
N SER A 79 6.90 3.17 2.28
CA SER A 79 6.41 3.13 3.67
C SER A 79 7.57 3.12 4.66
N GLU A 80 8.62 2.33 4.38
CA GLU A 80 9.80 2.25 5.21
C GLU A 80 10.60 3.56 5.21
N VAL A 81 10.83 4.17 4.05
CA VAL A 81 11.53 5.45 3.94
C VAL A 81 10.81 6.55 4.70
N ILE A 82 9.48 6.63 4.59
CA ILE A 82 8.68 7.62 5.32
C ILE A 82 8.80 7.38 6.83
N ARG A 83 8.64 6.13 7.28
CA ARG A 83 8.78 5.76 8.70
C ARG A 83 10.14 6.16 9.26
N LEU A 84 11.22 5.81 8.58
CA LEU A 84 12.58 6.15 8.99
C LEU A 84 12.81 7.67 9.02
N THR A 85 12.26 8.39 8.04
CA THR A 85 12.38 9.86 8.00
C THR A 85 11.65 10.49 9.19
N GLN A 86 10.45 10.00 9.51
CA GLN A 86 9.67 10.48 10.65
C GLN A 86 10.37 10.18 11.99
N GLU A 87 10.90 8.96 12.17
CA GLU A 87 11.66 8.58 13.36
C GLU A 87 12.89 9.47 13.56
N ASN A 88 13.63 9.76 12.48
CA ASN A 88 14.78 10.66 12.53
C ASN A 88 14.37 12.10 12.91
N LEU A 89 13.30 12.64 12.31
CA LEU A 89 12.78 13.97 12.63
C LEU A 89 12.34 14.07 14.11
N GLU A 90 11.70 13.03 14.64
CA GLU A 90 11.32 12.98 16.04
C GLU A 90 12.53 12.93 16.98
N GLN A 91 13.57 12.17 16.62
CA GLN A 91 14.81 12.14 17.38
C GLN A 91 15.54 13.49 17.36
N GLU A 92 15.60 14.15 16.20
CA GLU A 92 16.21 15.47 16.05
C GLU A 92 15.44 16.52 16.86
N SER A 93 14.10 16.51 16.78
CA SER A 93 13.24 17.38 17.59
C SER A 93 13.45 17.18 19.09
N LYS A 94 13.52 15.92 19.57
CA LYS A 94 13.82 15.60 20.97
C LYS A 94 15.20 16.10 21.38
N ARG A 95 16.20 15.95 20.52
CA ARG A 95 17.56 16.44 20.77
C ARG A 95 17.59 17.97 20.89
N LEU A 96 16.92 18.69 19.98
CA LEU A 96 16.81 20.16 20.04
C LEU A 96 16.08 20.64 21.30
N HIS A 97 14.97 20.00 21.67
CA HIS A 97 14.26 20.31 22.92
C HIS A 97 15.13 20.07 24.15
N SER A 98 15.88 18.96 24.16
CA SER A 98 16.80 18.64 25.26
C SER A 98 17.89 19.70 25.38
N ILE A 99 18.52 20.09 24.26
CA ILE A 99 19.53 21.16 24.25
C ILE A 99 18.93 22.44 24.81
N LEU A 100 17.77 22.89 24.31
CA LEU A 100 17.11 24.11 24.76
C LEU A 100 16.78 24.09 26.27
N SER A 101 16.27 22.97 26.78
CA SER A 101 15.93 22.79 28.20
C SER A 101 17.16 22.90 29.11
N TYR A 102 18.30 22.35 28.69
CA TYR A 102 19.55 22.36 29.46
C TYR A 102 20.51 23.52 29.13
N MET A 103 20.13 24.47 28.27
CA MET A 103 20.95 25.66 28.01
C MET A 103 21.04 26.53 29.27
N THR A 104 22.27 26.92 29.62
CA THR A 104 22.57 27.80 30.77
C THR A 104 21.97 29.20 30.62
N ASP A 105 21.76 29.65 29.39
CA ASP A 105 21.12 30.93 29.12
C ASP A 105 19.60 30.77 29.02
N GLY A 106 18.88 31.75 29.56
CA GLY A 106 17.44 31.85 29.38
C GLY A 106 17.10 32.22 27.94
N VAL A 107 16.33 31.37 27.26
CA VAL A 107 15.88 31.60 25.87
C VAL A 107 14.36 31.74 25.85
N LEU A 108 13.88 32.83 25.25
CA LEU A 108 12.47 33.07 24.96
C LEU A 108 12.29 33.48 23.50
N ALA A 109 11.25 32.96 22.86
CA ALA A 109 10.84 33.35 21.51
C ALA A 109 9.47 34.01 21.54
N THR A 110 9.28 35.08 20.78
CA THR A 110 8.01 35.80 20.67
C THR A 110 7.53 35.90 19.23
N ASN A 111 6.22 35.93 19.01
CA ASN A 111 5.66 36.22 17.70
C ASN A 111 5.69 37.73 17.37
N ARG A 112 5.25 38.09 16.15
CA ARG A 112 5.14 39.50 15.70
C ARG A 112 4.24 40.38 16.57
N ARG A 113 3.39 39.80 17.42
CA ARG A 113 2.49 40.50 18.36
C ARG A 113 3.08 40.57 19.77
N GLY A 114 4.32 40.15 19.97
CA GLY A 114 5.00 40.14 21.27
C GLY A 114 4.55 39.02 22.21
N GLN A 115 3.76 38.04 21.75
CA GLN A 115 3.32 36.92 22.58
C GLN A 115 4.42 35.85 22.62
N ILE A 116 4.74 35.34 23.82
CA ILE A 116 5.72 34.26 24.01
C ILE A 116 5.21 32.98 23.35
N THR A 117 6.00 32.41 22.45
CA THR A 117 5.71 31.16 21.73
C THR A 117 6.56 29.99 22.23
N MET A 118 7.70 30.26 22.86
CA MET A 118 8.58 29.25 23.44
C MET A 118 9.39 29.89 24.56
N ILE A 119 9.61 29.16 25.66
CA ILE A 119 10.48 29.56 26.78
C ILE A 119 11.17 28.30 27.31
N ASN A 120 12.48 28.36 27.57
CA ASN A 120 13.21 27.23 28.16
C ASN A 120 13.15 27.24 29.69
N ASP A 121 13.57 26.13 30.32
CA ASP A 121 13.47 25.95 31.77
C ASP A 121 14.31 26.96 32.55
N MET A 122 15.47 27.36 32.02
CA MET A 122 16.31 28.39 32.65
C MET A 122 15.59 29.75 32.70
N ALA A 123 15.01 30.21 31.60
CA ALA A 123 14.25 31.47 31.57
C ALA A 123 12.94 31.41 32.39
N LYS A 124 12.40 30.21 32.60
CA LYS A 124 11.17 30.00 33.38
C LYS A 124 11.44 29.94 34.89
N ASN A 125 12.60 29.45 35.30
CA ASN A 125 12.96 29.21 36.70
C ASN A 125 13.92 30.27 37.29
N SER A 126 14.42 31.21 36.48
CA SER A 126 15.08 32.46 36.92
C SER A 126 14.08 33.55 37.27
#